data_AF-A0A452ZZ11-F1
#
_entry.id   AF-A0A452ZZ11-F1
#
_cell.length_a   1.000
_cell.length_b   1.000
_cell.length_c   1.000
_cell.angle_alpha   90.00
_cell.angle_beta   90.00
_cell.angle_gamma   90.00
#
_symmetry.space_group_name_H-M   'P 1'
#
loop_
_entity.id
_entity.type
_entity.pdbx_description
1 polymer ?
#
loop_
_entity_poly.entity_id
_entity_poly.type
_entity_poly.pdbx_seq_one_letter_code
_entity_poly.pdbx_strand_id
1 'polypeptide(L)'
;QKTKPTQHSVRGLRGLGLMPDILACRSTQPLEENVKLKLSQFCQVPVSNIVNLHDVTNIWHIPLLLRDQRAHEAILKVLGLWCVGKVPQEPKLSEWTERASRFDKLKSPVRIAMVGKYTGISDSYLSILKALLHASVALDRKLVVDWVPSCDLEDSAAVETPDAYEKAWGLLKGANGVLVPGGFGDRGVQGKILAAKHARENNVPYLGICLGMQIAVIEYARSVMKLRDANSTEFDPAAKTPCVIFMPEGSKTHMGATMRLGSRRTFFQVNNCKSAKLYANANYVDERHRHRYEVCQRMR
;
A
#
# COMPACT_ATOMS: atom_id res chain seq x y z
N GLN A 1 -21.59 -23.38 -13.85
CA GLN A 1 -20.18 -23.07 -13.49
C GLN A 1 -19.35 -24.36 -13.32
N LYS A 2 -18.07 -24.41 -13.72
CA LYS A 2 -17.23 -25.65 -13.65
C LYS A 2 -16.57 -25.82 -12.27
N THR A 3 -16.62 -27.03 -11.70
CA THR A 3 -16.13 -27.34 -10.33
C THR A 3 -14.95 -28.30 -10.25
N LYS A 4 -14.48 -28.84 -11.38
CA LYS A 4 -13.41 -29.85 -11.42
C LYS A 4 -12.13 -29.43 -10.68
N PRO A 5 -11.61 -28.18 -10.85
CA PRO A 5 -10.39 -27.78 -10.13
C PRO A 5 -10.52 -27.92 -8.62
N THR A 6 -11.64 -27.48 -8.05
CA THR A 6 -11.93 -27.60 -6.61
C THR A 6 -11.96 -29.07 -6.15
N GLN A 7 -12.59 -29.95 -6.94
CA GLN A 7 -12.63 -31.39 -6.64
C GLN A 7 -11.24 -32.02 -6.62
N HIS A 8 -10.37 -31.66 -7.57
CA HIS A 8 -8.99 -32.13 -7.60
C HIS A 8 -8.17 -31.61 -6.41
N SER A 9 -8.33 -30.33 -6.03
CA SER A 9 -7.67 -29.76 -4.86
C SER A 9 -8.09 -30.46 -3.56
N VAL A 10 -9.38 -30.72 -3.37
CA VAL A 10 -9.88 -31.44 -2.19
C VAL A 10 -9.38 -32.88 -2.15
N ARG A 11 -9.35 -33.58 -3.30
CA ARG A 11 -8.76 -34.93 -3.38
C ARG A 11 -7.27 -34.93 -3.02
N GLY A 12 -6.52 -33.93 -3.49
CA GLY A 12 -5.11 -33.76 -3.13
C GLY A 12 -4.91 -33.54 -1.63
N LEU A 13 -5.70 -32.64 -1.04
CA LEU A 13 -5.68 -32.35 0.40
C LEU A 13 -5.96 -33.61 1.25
N ARG A 14 -6.96 -34.41 0.85
CA ARG A 14 -7.27 -35.70 1.50
C ARG A 14 -6.18 -36.75 1.31
N GLY A 15 -5.52 -36.76 0.15
CA GLY A 15 -4.36 -37.63 -0.09
C GLY A 15 -3.20 -37.34 0.87
N LEU A 16 -3.14 -36.13 1.42
CA LEU A 16 -2.19 -35.73 2.46
C LEU A 16 -2.71 -35.96 3.89
N GLY A 17 -3.89 -36.58 4.06
CA GLY A 17 -4.50 -36.87 5.35
C GLY A 17 -5.30 -35.71 5.97
N LEU A 18 -5.55 -34.63 5.22
CA LEU A 18 -6.33 -33.48 5.69
C LEU A 18 -7.74 -33.46 5.07
N MET A 19 -8.76 -33.27 5.90
CA MET A 19 -10.15 -33.14 5.46
C MET A 19 -10.64 -31.71 5.67
N PRO A 20 -11.20 -31.04 4.65
CA PRO A 20 -11.69 -29.67 4.81
C PRO A 20 -13.06 -29.66 5.50
N ASP A 21 -13.20 -28.88 6.57
CA ASP A 21 -14.50 -28.65 7.24
C ASP A 21 -15.35 -27.58 6.55
N ILE A 22 -14.68 -26.60 5.94
CA ILE A 22 -15.29 -25.45 5.26
C ILE A 22 -14.62 -25.29 3.89
N LEU A 23 -15.43 -25.01 2.87
CA LEU A 23 -14.97 -24.79 1.51
C LEU A 23 -15.25 -23.35 1.09
N ALA A 24 -14.20 -22.54 0.95
CA ALA A 24 -14.31 -21.19 0.40
C ALA A 24 -14.06 -21.23 -1.11
N CYS A 25 -15.10 -21.01 -1.91
CA CYS A 25 -15.03 -21.02 -3.36
C CYS A 25 -15.01 -19.60 -3.92
N ARG A 26 -13.88 -19.18 -4.50
CA ARG A 26 -13.78 -17.91 -5.23
C ARG A 26 -14.23 -18.05 -6.68
N SER A 27 -15.07 -17.13 -7.15
CA SER A 27 -15.56 -17.07 -8.54
C SER A 27 -15.79 -15.63 -8.99
N THR A 28 -16.01 -15.39 -10.29
CA THR A 28 -16.36 -14.06 -10.79
C THR A 28 -17.81 -13.70 -10.49
N GLN A 29 -18.72 -14.66 -10.65
CA GLN A 29 -20.15 -14.52 -10.38
C GLN A 29 -20.59 -15.38 -9.18
N PRO A 30 -21.73 -15.06 -8.55
CA PRO A 30 -22.27 -15.88 -7.48
C PRO A 30 -22.48 -17.34 -7.92
N LEU A 31 -22.15 -18.29 -7.04
CA LEU A 31 -22.35 -19.71 -7.29
C LEU A 31 -23.84 -20.07 -7.31
N GLU A 32 -24.25 -20.79 -8.34
CA GLU A 32 -25.58 -21.40 -8.42
C GLU A 32 -25.75 -22.49 -7.35
N GLU A 33 -26.97 -22.67 -6.87
CA GLU A 33 -27.25 -23.65 -5.80
C GLU A 33 -26.93 -25.10 -6.24
N ASN A 34 -27.22 -25.45 -7.50
CA ASN A 34 -26.86 -26.74 -8.09
C ASN A 34 -25.34 -27.00 -8.04
N VAL A 35 -24.54 -25.95 -8.19
CA VAL A 35 -23.08 -26.04 -8.14
C VAL A 35 -22.60 -26.30 -6.71
N LYS A 36 -23.23 -25.66 -5.71
CA LYS A 36 -22.95 -25.94 -4.29
C LYS A 36 -23.33 -27.37 -3.90
N LEU A 37 -24.50 -27.86 -4.33
CA LEU A 37 -24.93 -29.24 -4.08
C LEU A 37 -23.94 -30.25 -4.67
N LYS A 38 -23.49 -30.01 -5.91
CA LYS A 38 -22.45 -30.82 -6.54
C LYS A 38 -21.15 -30.79 -5.74
N LEU A 39 -20.68 -29.61 -5.35
CA LEU A 39 -19.48 -29.49 -4.53
C LEU A 39 -19.62 -30.22 -3.19
N SER A 40 -20.79 -30.15 -2.55
CA SER A 40 -21.08 -30.85 -1.30
C SER A 40 -20.92 -32.37 -1.45
N GLN A 41 -21.50 -32.95 -2.50
CA GLN A 41 -21.42 -34.39 -2.77
C GLN A 41 -19.98 -34.85 -3.07
N PHE A 42 -19.28 -34.15 -3.96
CA PHE A 42 -17.93 -34.56 -4.36
C PHE A 42 -16.88 -34.26 -3.28
N CYS A 43 -17.03 -33.14 -2.57
CA CYS A 43 -16.07 -32.70 -1.55
C CYS A 43 -16.45 -33.15 -0.13
N GLN A 44 -17.57 -33.87 0.06
CA GLN A 44 -18.05 -34.36 1.36
C GLN A 44 -18.10 -33.27 2.44
N VAL A 45 -18.41 -32.05 2.03
CA VAL A 45 -18.57 -30.88 2.92
C VAL A 45 -20.05 -30.50 2.93
N PRO A 46 -20.68 -30.25 4.09
CA PRO A 46 -22.07 -29.80 4.14
C PRO A 46 -22.28 -28.53 3.31
N VAL A 47 -23.44 -28.39 2.66
CA VAL A 47 -23.76 -27.20 1.84
C VAL A 47 -23.66 -25.91 2.66
N SER A 48 -24.05 -25.94 3.94
CA SER A 48 -23.93 -24.83 4.89
C SER A 48 -22.49 -24.35 5.11
N ASN A 49 -21.51 -25.20 4.81
CA ASN A 49 -20.09 -24.94 4.99
C ASN A 49 -19.39 -24.59 3.67
N ILE A 50 -20.15 -24.43 2.57
CA ILE A 50 -19.64 -23.99 1.28
C ILE A 50 -19.92 -22.49 1.14
N VAL A 51 -18.85 -21.70 1.26
CA VAL A 51 -18.90 -20.23 1.22
C VAL A 51 -18.54 -19.74 -0.18
N ASN A 52 -19.44 -18.97 -0.78
CA ASN A 52 -19.24 -18.35 -2.09
C ASN A 52 -18.56 -16.98 -1.93
N LEU A 53 -17.34 -16.85 -2.44
CA LEU A 53 -16.56 -15.61 -2.45
C LEU A 53 -16.46 -15.07 -3.87
N HIS A 54 -17.57 -14.52 -4.38
CA HIS A 54 -17.56 -13.92 -5.71
C HIS A 54 -16.83 -12.57 -5.73
N ASP A 55 -16.44 -12.10 -6.91
CA ASP A 55 -15.80 -10.79 -7.05
C ASP A 55 -16.77 -9.68 -6.63
N VAL A 56 -16.34 -8.87 -5.66
CA VAL A 56 -17.09 -7.73 -5.11
C VAL A 56 -16.46 -6.41 -5.56
N THR A 57 -17.24 -5.32 -5.50
CA THR A 57 -16.78 -3.99 -5.93
C THR A 57 -15.62 -3.46 -5.09
N ASN A 58 -15.60 -3.79 -3.79
CA ASN A 58 -14.57 -3.36 -2.86
C ASN A 58 -14.38 -4.36 -1.71
N ILE A 59 -13.20 -4.34 -1.09
CA ILE A 59 -12.80 -5.32 -0.05
C ILE A 59 -13.66 -5.26 1.21
N TRP A 60 -14.33 -4.14 1.49
CA TRP A 60 -15.17 -3.98 2.69
C TRP A 60 -16.49 -4.72 2.57
N HIS A 61 -16.88 -5.18 1.37
CA HIS A 61 -18.01 -6.09 1.18
C HIS A 61 -17.73 -7.52 1.63
N ILE A 62 -16.46 -7.95 1.74
CA ILE A 62 -16.13 -9.35 2.06
C ILE A 62 -16.71 -9.79 3.41
N PRO A 63 -16.57 -9.04 4.53
CA PRO A 63 -17.21 -9.42 5.79
C PRO A 63 -18.75 -9.48 5.70
N LEU A 64 -19.37 -8.60 4.91
CA LEU A 64 -20.82 -8.59 4.71
C LEU A 64 -21.27 -9.84 3.95
N LEU A 65 -20.55 -10.18 2.87
CA LEU A 65 -20.77 -11.39 2.07
C LEU A 65 -20.65 -12.67 2.90
N LEU A 66 -19.72 -12.70 3.85
CA LEU A 66 -19.54 -13.82 4.78
C LEU A 66 -20.67 -13.90 5.82
N ARG A 67 -21.12 -12.75 6.34
CA ARG A 67 -22.27 -12.68 7.27
C ARG A 67 -23.53 -13.18 6.59
N ASP A 68 -23.83 -12.69 5.39
CA ASP A 68 -25.07 -12.99 4.67
C ASP A 68 -25.19 -14.48 4.31
N GLN A 69 -24.05 -15.18 4.21
CA GLN A 69 -23.97 -16.63 4.01
C GLN A 69 -23.83 -17.43 5.32
N ARG A 70 -23.95 -16.78 6.48
CA ARG A 70 -23.82 -17.39 7.81
C ARG A 70 -22.50 -18.15 8.02
N ALA A 71 -21.42 -17.70 7.38
CA ALA A 71 -20.11 -18.36 7.49
C ALA A 71 -19.58 -18.40 8.94
N HIS A 72 -19.92 -17.38 9.73
CA HIS A 72 -19.61 -17.32 11.16
C HIS A 72 -20.27 -18.45 11.96
N GLU A 73 -21.52 -18.79 11.67
CA GLU A 73 -22.22 -19.92 12.32
C GLU A 73 -21.54 -21.26 11.99
N ALA A 74 -21.16 -21.45 10.72
CA ALA A 74 -20.44 -22.63 10.26
C ALA A 74 -19.08 -22.79 10.97
N ILE A 75 -18.31 -21.71 11.09
CA ILE A 75 -17.03 -21.70 11.83
C ILE A 75 -17.25 -22.04 13.31
N LEU A 76 -18.20 -21.39 13.97
CA LEU A 76 -18.48 -21.64 15.39
C LEU A 76 -18.93 -23.09 15.63
N LYS A 77 -19.71 -23.67 14.72
CA LYS A 77 -20.15 -25.06 14.78
C LYS A 77 -18.99 -26.03 14.65
N VAL A 78 -18.11 -25.82 13.68
CA VAL A 78 -16.92 -26.67 13.45
C VAL A 78 -15.97 -26.61 14.64
N LEU A 79 -15.78 -25.42 15.24
CA LEU A 79 -14.91 -25.24 16.40
C LEU A 79 -15.52 -25.67 17.74
N GLY A 80 -16.79 -26.09 17.77
CA GLY A 80 -17.49 -26.41 19.02
C GLY A 80 -17.75 -25.22 19.93
N LEU A 81 -17.72 -23.99 19.38
CA LEU A 81 -17.87 -22.73 20.13
C LEU A 81 -19.33 -22.25 20.23
N TRP A 82 -20.30 -23.09 19.87
CA TRP A 82 -21.73 -22.84 20.06
C TRP A 82 -22.15 -22.80 21.55
N CYS A 83 -21.26 -23.21 22.46
CA CYS A 83 -21.63 -23.68 23.78
C CYS A 83 -21.08 -22.80 24.92
N VAL A 84 -21.60 -21.58 25.13
CA VAL A 84 -21.69 -20.97 26.49
C VAL A 84 -22.91 -20.02 26.57
N GLY A 85 -24.13 -20.58 26.59
CA GLY A 85 -25.34 -19.87 27.04
C GLY A 85 -25.79 -18.62 26.26
N LYS A 86 -25.22 -18.34 25.09
CA LYS A 86 -25.58 -17.20 24.25
C LYS A 86 -25.88 -17.68 22.83
N VAL A 87 -27.05 -17.27 22.31
CA VAL A 87 -27.39 -17.40 20.89
C VAL A 87 -26.25 -16.80 20.06
N PRO A 88 -25.81 -17.45 18.95
CA PRO A 88 -24.80 -16.87 18.06
C PRO A 88 -25.24 -15.48 17.64
N GLN A 89 -24.55 -14.46 18.15
CA GLN A 89 -24.88 -13.08 17.80
C GLN A 89 -24.29 -12.79 16.42
N GLU A 90 -25.09 -12.19 15.54
CA GLU A 90 -24.58 -11.71 14.27
C GLU A 90 -23.40 -10.74 14.49
N PRO A 91 -22.35 -10.82 13.67
CA PRO A 91 -21.21 -9.92 13.79
C PRO A 91 -21.67 -8.48 13.58
N LYS A 92 -21.28 -7.59 14.50
CA LYS A 92 -21.54 -6.15 14.40
C LYS A 92 -20.66 -5.58 13.29
N LEU A 93 -21.24 -5.41 12.10
CA LEU A 93 -20.55 -4.94 10.89
C LEU A 93 -21.01 -3.56 10.42
N SER A 94 -21.63 -2.74 11.28
CA SER A 94 -22.14 -1.41 10.92
C SER A 94 -21.09 -0.52 10.26
N GLU A 95 -19.89 -0.43 10.83
CA GLU A 95 -18.78 0.34 10.27
C GLU A 95 -18.32 -0.18 8.90
N TRP A 96 -18.35 -1.51 8.70
CA TRP A 96 -18.00 -2.14 7.43
C TRP A 96 -19.05 -1.86 6.36
N THR A 97 -20.33 -1.97 6.72
CA THR A 97 -21.46 -1.64 5.84
C THR A 97 -21.41 -0.18 5.41
N GLU A 98 -21.20 0.73 6.36
CA GLU A 98 -21.08 2.15 6.06
C GLU A 98 -19.92 2.43 5.12
N ARG A 99 -18.72 1.91 5.43
CA ARG A 99 -17.52 2.14 4.60
C ARG A 99 -17.65 1.54 3.21
N ALA A 100 -18.19 0.34 3.09
CA ALA A 100 -18.43 -0.31 1.80
C ALA A 100 -19.40 0.53 0.94
N SER A 101 -20.52 0.95 1.53
CA SER A 101 -21.52 1.76 0.83
C SER A 101 -21.01 3.16 0.46
N ARG A 102 -20.16 3.76 1.32
CA ARG A 102 -19.54 5.05 1.07
C ARG A 102 -18.58 4.96 -0.12
N PHE A 103 -17.74 3.92 -0.16
CA PHE A 103 -16.81 3.70 -1.26
C PHE A 103 -17.51 3.58 -2.62
N ASP A 104 -18.59 2.81 -2.69
CA ASP A 104 -19.32 2.60 -3.95
C ASP A 104 -19.99 3.89 -4.48
N LYS A 105 -20.24 4.87 -3.59
CA LYS A 105 -20.89 6.16 -3.93
C LYS A 105 -19.90 7.27 -4.28
N LEU A 106 -18.59 7.03 -4.22
CA LEU A 106 -17.57 8.07 -4.47
C LEU A 106 -17.57 8.52 -5.93
N LYS A 107 -17.82 9.82 -6.16
CA LYS A 107 -17.86 10.41 -7.50
C LYS A 107 -16.72 11.38 -7.77
N SER A 108 -16.43 12.28 -6.83
CA SER A 108 -15.45 13.35 -7.01
C SER A 108 -14.02 12.80 -7.01
N PRO A 109 -13.28 12.88 -8.12
CA PRO A 109 -11.94 12.30 -8.19
C PRO A 109 -10.90 13.16 -7.46
N VAL A 110 -9.88 12.50 -6.91
CA VAL A 110 -8.62 13.14 -6.50
C VAL A 110 -7.48 12.41 -7.18
N ARG A 111 -6.67 13.12 -7.96
CA ARG A 111 -5.57 12.56 -8.73
C ARG A 111 -4.26 12.67 -7.97
N ILE A 112 -3.62 11.54 -7.71
CA ILE A 112 -2.31 11.47 -7.06
C ILE A 112 -1.32 10.84 -8.03
N ALA A 113 -0.29 11.59 -8.41
CA ALA A 113 0.81 11.07 -9.19
C ALA A 113 1.74 10.25 -8.29
N MET A 114 1.83 8.95 -8.53
CA MET A 114 2.77 8.07 -7.85
C MET A 114 4.01 7.90 -8.72
N VAL A 115 5.10 8.58 -8.33
CA VAL A 115 6.35 8.61 -9.10
C VAL A 115 7.28 7.52 -8.60
N GLY A 116 7.39 6.42 -9.35
CA GLY A 116 8.03 5.20 -8.88
C GLY A 116 8.79 4.45 -9.96
N LYS A 117 9.45 3.38 -9.53
CA LYS A 117 10.26 2.51 -10.42
C LYS A 117 9.41 1.41 -11.07
N TYR A 118 8.36 0.96 -10.39
CA TYR A 118 7.53 -0.18 -10.81
C TYR A 118 6.09 0.25 -11.08
N THR A 119 5.85 0.88 -12.22
CA THR A 119 4.49 1.34 -12.59
C THR A 119 3.59 0.24 -13.13
N GLY A 120 4.16 -0.89 -13.57
CA GLY A 120 3.40 -2.04 -14.10
C GLY A 120 3.02 -3.10 -13.06
N ILE A 121 3.53 -3.02 -11.82
CA ILE A 121 3.28 -4.01 -10.76
C ILE A 121 2.67 -3.29 -9.55
N SER A 122 1.35 -3.19 -9.55
CA SER A 122 0.57 -2.52 -8.48
C SER A 122 0.84 -3.11 -7.09
N ASP A 123 1.18 -4.40 -7.01
CA ASP A 123 1.47 -5.09 -5.75
C ASP A 123 2.70 -4.53 -5.02
N SER A 124 3.67 -3.97 -5.74
CA SER A 124 4.87 -3.38 -5.13
C SER A 124 4.56 -2.19 -4.20
N TYR A 125 3.39 -1.57 -4.40
CA TYR A 125 2.95 -0.39 -3.67
C TYR A 125 1.58 -0.59 -3.01
N LEU A 126 1.14 -1.85 -2.84
CA LEU A 126 -0.20 -2.17 -2.34
C LEU A 126 -0.51 -1.50 -1.00
N SER A 127 0.43 -1.50 -0.05
CA SER A 127 0.24 -0.87 1.26
C SER A 127 -0.01 0.64 1.15
N ILE A 128 0.71 1.32 0.25
CA ILE A 128 0.55 2.76 -0.01
C ILE A 128 -0.81 3.02 -0.68
N LEU A 129 -1.18 2.20 -1.68
CA LEU A 129 -2.48 2.30 -2.33
C LEU A 129 -3.62 2.13 -1.33
N LYS A 130 -3.54 1.15 -0.43
CA LYS A 130 -4.57 0.95 0.61
C LYS A 130 -4.61 2.10 1.62
N ALA A 131 -3.46 2.64 2.03
CA ALA A 131 -3.43 3.80 2.91
C ALA A 131 -4.08 5.04 2.26
N LEU A 132 -3.76 5.33 0.99
CA LEU A 132 -4.40 6.39 0.22
C LEU A 132 -5.90 6.14 0.05
N LEU A 133 -6.31 4.89 -0.20
CA LEU A 133 -7.71 4.52 -0.33
C LEU A 133 -8.49 4.78 0.96
N HIS A 134 -7.90 4.46 2.11
CA HIS A 134 -8.52 4.74 3.42
C HIS A 134 -8.71 6.24 3.62
N ALA A 135 -7.69 7.04 3.32
CA ALA A 135 -7.77 8.49 3.40
C ALA A 135 -8.80 9.08 2.43
N SER A 136 -8.87 8.57 1.19
CA SER A 136 -9.80 9.07 0.17
C SER A 136 -11.26 8.77 0.54
N VAL A 137 -11.54 7.59 1.09
CA VAL A 137 -12.87 7.21 1.60
C VAL A 137 -13.28 8.08 2.78
N ALA A 138 -12.35 8.40 3.68
CA ALA A 138 -12.63 9.28 4.82
C ALA A 138 -13.02 10.71 4.39
N LEU A 139 -12.56 11.15 3.21
CA LEU A 139 -12.79 12.50 2.66
C LEU A 139 -13.82 12.54 1.53
N ASP A 140 -14.55 11.44 1.28
CA ASP A 140 -15.51 11.32 0.18
C ASP A 140 -14.90 11.71 -1.19
N ARG A 141 -13.70 11.17 -1.47
CA ARG A 141 -13.00 11.33 -2.74
C ARG A 141 -12.68 9.99 -3.39
N LYS A 142 -12.94 9.89 -4.69
CA LYS A 142 -12.55 8.75 -5.52
C LYS A 142 -11.07 8.87 -5.85
N LEU A 143 -10.24 8.02 -5.27
CA LEU A 143 -8.81 7.99 -5.54
C LEU A 143 -8.54 7.57 -6.98
N VAL A 144 -7.80 8.41 -7.71
CA VAL A 144 -7.22 8.09 -9.01
C VAL A 144 -5.71 8.17 -8.86
N VAL A 145 -5.03 7.04 -9.02
CA VAL A 145 -3.56 6.97 -8.95
C VAL A 145 -3.01 6.96 -10.35
N ASP A 146 -2.32 8.03 -10.71
CA ASP A 146 -1.62 8.17 -11.98
C ASP A 146 -0.19 7.65 -11.78
N TRP A 147 0.14 6.54 -12.45
CA TRP A 147 1.45 5.88 -12.32
C TRP A 147 2.46 6.56 -13.23
N VAL A 148 3.47 7.19 -12.63
CA VAL A 148 4.49 7.94 -13.38
C VAL A 148 5.83 7.20 -13.24
N PRO A 149 6.34 6.58 -14.31
CA PRO A 149 7.64 5.93 -14.27
C PRO A 149 8.72 6.99 -14.09
N SER A 150 9.55 6.86 -13.06
CA SER A 150 10.54 7.89 -12.75
C SER A 150 11.59 8.06 -13.85
N CYS A 151 11.94 6.99 -14.58
CA CYS A 151 12.90 7.09 -15.69
C CYS A 151 12.36 7.93 -16.85
N ASP A 152 11.04 7.88 -17.10
CA ASP A 152 10.40 8.60 -18.20
C ASP A 152 10.30 10.10 -17.93
N LEU A 153 10.64 10.57 -16.71
CA LEU A 153 10.72 11.99 -16.39
C LEU A 153 12.11 12.59 -16.65
N GLU A 154 13.12 11.76 -16.94
CA GLU A 154 14.50 12.20 -17.12
C GLU A 154 14.73 12.82 -18.50
N ASP A 155 15.70 13.73 -18.61
CA ASP A 155 16.01 14.43 -19.86
C ASP A 155 16.46 13.47 -20.97
N SER A 156 17.07 12.33 -20.62
CA SER A 156 17.41 11.27 -21.58
C SER A 156 16.17 10.67 -22.25
N ALA A 157 15.07 10.48 -21.50
CA ALA A 157 13.83 9.95 -22.04
C ALA A 157 13.17 10.92 -23.03
N ALA A 158 13.42 12.23 -22.92
CA ALA A 158 12.94 13.19 -23.91
C ALA A 158 13.55 12.95 -25.31
N VAL A 159 14.75 12.35 -25.37
CA VAL A 159 15.45 12.02 -26.63
C VAL A 159 15.18 10.58 -27.05
N GLU A 160 15.25 9.63 -26.12
CA GLU A 160 15.12 8.20 -26.41
C GLU A 160 13.67 7.76 -26.63
N THR A 161 12.74 8.32 -25.86
CA THR A 161 11.32 7.90 -25.80
C THR A 161 10.38 9.11 -25.61
N PRO A 162 10.32 10.05 -26.57
CA PRO A 162 9.60 11.32 -26.42
C PRO A 162 8.12 11.15 -26.05
N ASP A 163 7.42 10.18 -26.66
CA ASP A 163 6.01 9.91 -26.35
C ASP A 163 5.79 9.49 -24.89
N ALA A 164 6.71 8.68 -24.34
CA ALA A 164 6.64 8.24 -22.95
C ALA A 164 6.94 9.40 -22.00
N TYR A 165 7.91 10.24 -22.36
CA TYR A 165 8.29 11.44 -21.61
C TYR A 165 7.13 12.45 -21.53
N GLU A 166 6.52 12.80 -22.67
CA GLU A 166 5.39 13.72 -22.70
C GLU A 166 4.20 13.21 -21.89
N LYS A 167 3.90 11.91 -22.00
CA LYS A 167 2.85 11.26 -21.21
C LYS A 167 3.14 11.30 -19.71
N ALA A 168 4.36 10.97 -19.29
CA ALA A 168 4.76 10.98 -17.88
C ALA A 168 4.65 12.39 -17.28
N TRP A 169 5.12 13.41 -18.00
CA TRP A 169 5.00 14.80 -17.57
C TRP A 169 3.56 15.31 -17.60
N GLY A 170 2.74 14.87 -18.57
CA GLY A 170 1.31 15.19 -18.62
C GLY A 170 0.56 14.65 -17.39
N LEU A 171 0.84 13.41 -17.00
CA LEU A 171 0.29 12.79 -15.79
C LEU A 171 0.73 13.53 -14.52
N LEU A 172 2.03 13.88 -14.43
CA LEU A 172 2.57 14.58 -13.26
C LEU A 172 1.96 15.99 -13.11
N LYS A 173 1.89 16.77 -14.20
CA LYS A 173 1.32 18.14 -14.20
C LYS A 173 -0.19 18.15 -13.96
N GLY A 174 -0.90 17.09 -14.37
CA GLY A 174 -2.34 16.95 -14.16
C GLY A 174 -2.76 16.48 -12.76
N ALA A 175 -1.80 16.11 -11.90
CA ALA A 175 -2.09 15.56 -10.58
C ALA A 175 -2.35 16.65 -9.52
N ASN A 176 -3.22 16.35 -8.56
CA ASN A 176 -3.51 17.22 -7.41
C ASN A 176 -2.49 17.04 -6.27
N GLY A 177 -1.66 16.01 -6.33
CA GLY A 177 -0.62 15.72 -5.35
C GLY A 177 0.42 14.76 -5.92
N VAL A 178 1.66 14.89 -5.46
CA VAL A 178 2.79 14.06 -5.87
C VAL A 178 3.23 13.19 -4.69
N LEU A 179 3.31 11.88 -4.90
CA LEU A 179 3.82 10.93 -3.93
C LEU A 179 5.04 10.21 -4.49
N VAL A 180 6.16 10.31 -3.78
CA VAL A 180 7.37 9.55 -4.07
C VAL A 180 7.54 8.48 -3.00
N PRO A 181 7.34 7.20 -3.33
CA PRO A 181 7.44 6.11 -2.37
C PRO A 181 8.90 5.79 -2.06
N GLY A 182 9.10 4.84 -1.13
CA GLY A 182 10.41 4.26 -0.89
C GLY A 182 10.97 3.57 -2.14
N GLY A 183 12.29 3.44 -2.20
CA GLY A 183 13.00 2.75 -3.27
C GLY A 183 14.44 2.45 -2.87
N PHE A 184 15.17 1.81 -3.77
CA PHE A 184 16.58 1.47 -3.59
C PHE A 184 17.30 1.56 -4.94
N GLY A 185 18.57 1.93 -4.87
CA GLY A 185 19.43 2.10 -6.05
C GLY A 185 19.22 3.44 -6.76
N ASP A 186 20.10 3.66 -7.72
CA ASP A 186 20.30 4.90 -8.50
C ASP A 186 19.25 5.12 -9.61
N ARG A 187 18.70 4.04 -10.17
CA ARG A 187 17.78 4.12 -11.31
C ARG A 187 16.54 4.97 -11.00
N GLY A 188 16.29 5.97 -11.85
CA GLY A 188 15.12 6.83 -11.76
C GLY A 188 15.21 7.88 -10.64
N VAL A 189 16.38 8.06 -10.01
CA VAL A 189 16.56 9.07 -8.96
C VAL A 189 16.44 10.48 -9.53
N GLN A 190 17.00 10.76 -10.71
CA GLN A 190 16.92 12.11 -11.29
C GLN A 190 15.48 12.48 -11.63
N GLY A 191 14.70 11.56 -12.20
CA GLY A 191 13.29 11.84 -12.47
C GLY A 191 12.45 12.09 -11.22
N LYS A 192 12.77 11.43 -10.09
CA LYS A 192 12.14 11.72 -8.79
C LYS A 192 12.52 13.12 -8.26
N ILE A 193 13.78 13.54 -8.45
CA ILE A 193 14.24 14.89 -8.10
C ILE A 193 13.47 15.93 -8.94
N LEU A 194 13.32 15.69 -10.24
CA LEU A 194 12.54 16.55 -11.14
C LEU A 194 11.07 16.63 -10.71
N ALA A 195 10.47 15.51 -10.30
CA ALA A 195 9.10 15.51 -9.76
C ALA A 195 8.97 16.31 -8.46
N ALA A 196 9.92 16.18 -7.53
CA ALA A 196 9.94 16.98 -6.30
C ALA A 196 10.11 18.48 -6.60
N LYS A 197 10.98 18.82 -7.55
CA LYS A 197 11.18 20.19 -8.02
C LYS A 197 9.89 20.77 -8.60
N HIS A 198 9.24 20.01 -9.49
CA HIS A 198 7.96 20.40 -10.07
C HIS A 198 6.91 20.68 -8.99
N ALA A 199 6.78 19.78 -8.00
CA ALA A 199 5.82 19.95 -6.92
C ALA A 199 6.10 21.22 -6.10
N ARG A 200 7.37 21.50 -5.77
CA ARG A 200 7.78 22.71 -5.05
C ARG A 200 7.49 23.99 -5.85
N GLU A 201 7.89 24.03 -7.12
CA GLU A 201 7.78 25.23 -7.96
C GLU A 201 6.35 25.58 -8.33
N ASN A 202 5.47 24.58 -8.38
CA ASN A 202 4.06 24.75 -8.76
C ASN A 202 3.11 24.67 -7.56
N ASN A 203 3.62 24.68 -6.33
CA ASN A 203 2.84 24.58 -5.09
C ASN A 203 1.89 23.36 -5.04
N VAL A 204 2.30 22.24 -5.64
CA VAL A 204 1.56 20.98 -5.59
C VAL A 204 1.94 20.23 -4.31
N PRO A 205 0.96 19.74 -3.51
CA PRO A 205 1.24 18.95 -2.32
C PRO A 205 2.15 17.75 -2.61
N TYR A 206 3.21 17.60 -1.83
CA TYR A 206 4.21 16.55 -1.97
C TYR A 206 4.28 15.67 -0.71
N LEU A 207 4.30 14.35 -0.89
CA LEU A 207 4.57 13.39 0.18
C LEU A 207 5.72 12.45 -0.23
N GLY A 208 6.86 12.62 0.43
CA GLY A 208 8.03 11.74 0.26
C GLY A 208 8.09 10.69 1.36
N ILE A 209 8.05 9.41 0.99
CA ILE A 209 8.14 8.28 1.93
C ILE A 209 9.55 7.69 1.87
N CYS A 210 10.26 7.67 2.99
CA CYS A 210 11.61 7.12 3.10
C CYS A 210 12.56 7.76 2.07
N LEU A 211 12.88 7.08 0.96
CA LEU A 211 13.65 7.65 -0.15
C LEU A 211 13.04 8.97 -0.66
N GLY A 212 11.71 9.09 -0.75
CA GLY A 212 11.09 10.35 -1.19
C GLY A 212 11.47 11.55 -0.31
N MET A 213 11.63 11.36 1.00
CA MET A 213 12.09 12.43 1.89
C MET A 213 13.56 12.81 1.61
N GLN A 214 14.42 11.83 1.35
CA GLN A 214 15.81 12.07 0.95
C GLN A 214 15.90 12.83 -0.39
N ILE A 215 15.06 12.47 -1.36
CA ILE A 215 14.97 13.14 -2.66
C ILE A 215 14.57 14.61 -2.49
N ALA A 216 13.60 14.91 -1.63
CA ALA A 216 13.18 16.28 -1.36
C ALA A 216 14.33 17.13 -0.77
N VAL A 217 15.13 16.57 0.13
CA VAL A 217 16.32 17.25 0.68
C VAL A 217 17.37 17.53 -0.40
N ILE A 218 17.65 16.54 -1.26
CA ILE A 218 18.60 16.69 -2.37
C ILE A 218 18.11 17.76 -3.36
N GLU A 219 16.83 17.73 -3.75
CA GLU A 219 16.23 18.73 -4.63
C GLU A 219 16.37 20.13 -4.05
N TYR A 220 16.02 20.32 -2.78
CA TYR A 220 16.08 21.63 -2.14
C TYR A 220 17.51 22.17 -2.06
N ALA A 221 18.48 21.32 -1.71
CA ALA A 221 19.89 21.69 -1.68
C ALA A 221 20.41 22.13 -3.07
N ARG A 222 20.02 21.42 -4.13
CA ARG A 222 20.42 21.76 -5.51
C ARG A 222 19.74 23.03 -6.01
N SER A 223 18.42 23.11 -5.88
CA SER A 223 17.60 24.15 -6.52
C SER A 223 17.63 25.47 -5.74
N VAL A 224 17.46 25.41 -4.42
CA VAL A 224 17.29 26.59 -3.57
C VAL A 224 18.62 27.03 -2.98
N MET A 225 19.38 26.12 -2.37
CA MET A 225 20.69 26.44 -1.77
C MET A 225 21.83 26.53 -2.80
N LYS A 226 21.56 26.22 -4.08
CA LYS A 226 22.52 26.25 -5.19
C LYS A 226 23.71 25.31 -5.05
N LEU A 227 23.61 24.30 -4.19
CA LEU A 227 24.60 23.24 -4.02
C LEU A 227 24.40 22.17 -5.10
N ARG A 228 24.86 22.45 -6.33
CA ARG A 228 24.58 21.59 -7.50
C ARG A 228 25.10 20.15 -7.33
N ASP A 229 26.20 19.98 -6.60
CA ASP A 229 26.83 18.68 -6.32
C ASP A 229 26.21 17.94 -5.13
N ALA A 230 25.13 18.48 -4.53
CA ALA A 230 24.40 17.83 -3.45
C ALA A 230 23.86 16.47 -3.87
N ASN A 231 24.21 15.39 -3.16
CA ASN A 231 23.69 14.07 -3.47
C ASN A 231 23.67 13.13 -2.24
N SER A 232 23.08 11.95 -2.40
CA SER A 232 23.20 10.85 -1.44
C SER A 232 24.45 10.02 -1.73
N THR A 233 25.16 9.59 -0.69
CA THR A 233 26.25 8.61 -0.83
C THR A 233 25.76 7.23 -1.27
N GLU A 234 24.43 6.98 -1.26
CA GLU A 234 23.84 5.79 -1.89
C GLU A 234 23.99 5.81 -3.42
N PHE A 235 23.87 6.98 -4.05
CA PHE A 235 23.85 7.13 -5.51
C PHE A 235 25.19 7.63 -6.05
N ASP A 236 25.87 8.47 -5.28
CA ASP A 236 27.17 9.03 -5.61
C ASP A 236 28.07 9.02 -4.37
N PRO A 237 28.86 7.95 -4.18
CA PRO A 237 29.80 7.85 -3.06
C PRO A 237 30.88 8.93 -3.05
N ALA A 238 31.15 9.58 -4.20
CA ALA A 238 32.16 10.62 -4.36
C ALA A 238 31.57 12.05 -4.28
N ALA A 239 30.29 12.19 -3.93
CA ALA A 239 29.61 13.48 -3.84
C ALA A 239 30.36 14.44 -2.90
N LYS A 240 30.78 15.59 -3.44
CA LYS A 240 31.47 16.65 -2.66
C LYS A 240 30.58 17.22 -1.56
N THR A 241 29.26 17.23 -1.78
CA THR A 241 28.26 17.68 -0.81
C THR A 241 27.31 16.51 -0.47
N PRO A 242 27.71 15.60 0.44
CA PRO A 242 26.89 14.44 0.77
C PRO A 242 25.74 14.85 1.69
N CYS A 243 24.57 15.08 1.11
CA CYS A 243 23.35 15.50 1.83
C CYS A 243 22.71 14.36 2.62
N VAL A 244 22.86 13.15 2.11
CA VAL A 244 22.35 11.92 2.71
C VAL A 244 23.51 10.94 2.78
N ILE A 245 23.78 10.42 3.97
CA ILE A 245 24.95 9.59 4.26
C ILE A 245 24.54 8.25 4.84
N PHE A 246 25.38 7.24 4.63
CA PHE A 246 25.24 5.94 5.28
C PHE A 246 25.50 6.10 6.79
N MET A 247 24.45 5.96 7.59
CA MET A 247 24.52 6.08 9.05
C MET A 247 23.75 4.93 9.69
N PRO A 248 24.35 3.73 9.74
CA PRO A 248 23.71 2.55 10.31
C PRO A 248 23.58 2.68 11.83
N GLU A 249 22.61 1.95 12.40
CA GLU A 249 22.51 1.85 13.85
C GLU A 249 23.51 0.80 14.36
N GLY A 250 24.23 1.15 15.44
CA GLY A 250 25.01 0.18 16.18
C GLY A 250 24.10 -0.72 17.02
N SER A 251 24.32 -2.03 16.98
CA SER A 251 23.61 -2.99 17.83
C SER A 251 24.57 -3.62 18.83
N LYS A 252 24.13 -3.75 20.09
CA LYS A 252 24.85 -4.51 21.12
C LYS A 252 24.71 -6.02 20.93
N THR A 253 23.71 -6.48 20.18
CA THR A 253 23.39 -7.90 19.98
C THR A 253 23.80 -8.43 18.60
N HIS A 254 23.96 -7.55 17.61
CA HIS A 254 24.36 -7.92 16.26
C HIS A 254 25.62 -7.17 15.87
N MET A 255 26.67 -7.89 15.50
CA MET A 255 27.90 -7.28 15.00
C MET A 255 27.67 -6.69 13.60
N GLY A 256 28.27 -5.53 13.35
CA GLY A 256 28.23 -4.83 12.06
C GLY A 256 27.24 -3.68 11.98
N ALA A 257 27.16 -3.09 10.78
CA ALA A 257 26.30 -1.95 10.47
C ALA A 257 24.85 -2.39 10.28
N THR A 258 24.03 -2.30 11.33
CA THR A 258 22.62 -2.73 11.26
C THR A 258 21.72 -1.66 10.62
N MET A 259 20.70 -2.12 9.92
CA MET A 259 19.67 -1.25 9.34
C MET A 259 18.77 -0.71 10.47
N ARG A 260 18.34 0.56 10.36
CA ARG A 260 17.25 1.07 11.19
C ARG A 260 15.96 0.36 10.79
N LEU A 261 15.52 -0.55 11.65
CA LEU A 261 14.41 -1.46 11.39
C LEU A 261 13.49 -1.58 12.59
N GLY A 262 12.17 -1.58 12.34
CA GLY A 262 11.16 -1.81 13.37
C GLY A 262 10.59 -0.51 13.93
N SER A 263 9.88 -0.63 15.06
CA SER A 263 9.26 0.52 15.72
C SER A 263 10.33 1.38 16.38
N ARG A 264 10.32 2.68 16.08
CA ARG A 264 11.19 3.68 16.69
C ARG A 264 10.38 4.90 17.09
N ARG A 265 10.71 5.43 18.27
CA ARG A 265 10.14 6.68 18.75
C ARG A 265 10.75 7.87 18.03
N THR A 266 9.91 8.74 17.50
CA THR A 266 10.29 9.99 16.85
C THR A 266 9.64 11.14 17.60
N PHE A 267 10.46 12.03 18.16
CA PHE A 267 10.02 13.20 18.90
C PHE A 267 9.81 14.38 17.96
N PHE A 268 8.72 15.13 18.16
CA PHE A 268 8.55 16.39 17.46
C PHE A 268 9.43 17.45 18.11
N GLN A 269 10.21 18.16 17.28
CA GLN A 269 11.02 19.30 17.74
C GLN A 269 10.19 20.60 17.78
N VAL A 270 9.17 20.70 16.92
CA VAL A 270 8.29 21.86 16.82
C VAL A 270 6.84 21.39 16.78
N ASN A 271 6.04 21.84 17.74
CA ASN A 271 4.63 21.46 17.85
C ASN A 271 3.73 22.20 16.84
N ASN A 272 4.15 23.37 16.35
CA ASN A 272 3.41 24.10 15.30
C ASN A 272 3.77 23.58 13.89
N CYS A 273 3.60 22.28 13.64
CA CYS A 273 3.75 21.70 12.30
C CYS A 273 2.49 20.91 11.90
N LYS A 274 2.28 20.73 10.58
CA LYS A 274 1.11 19.99 10.06
C LYS A 274 1.07 18.56 10.57
N SER A 275 2.22 17.89 10.64
CA SER A 275 2.32 16.51 11.12
C SER A 275 1.92 16.38 12.58
N ALA A 276 2.42 17.23 13.48
CA ALA A 276 2.03 17.19 14.90
C ALA A 276 0.51 17.36 15.07
N LYS A 277 -0.10 18.29 14.32
CA LYS A 277 -1.56 18.50 14.33
C LYS A 277 -2.34 17.27 13.87
N LEU A 278 -1.87 16.56 12.84
CA LEU A 278 -2.48 15.30 12.37
C LEU A 278 -2.37 14.18 13.40
N TYR A 279 -1.29 14.15 14.19
CA TYR A 279 -1.11 13.24 15.32
C TYR A 279 -1.63 13.82 16.64
N ALA A 280 -2.70 14.62 16.60
CA ALA A 280 -3.37 15.20 17.77
C ALA A 280 -2.45 15.95 18.76
N ASN A 281 -1.42 16.62 18.24
CA ASN A 281 -0.39 17.35 18.99
C ASN A 281 0.36 16.51 20.03
N ALA A 282 0.57 15.21 19.74
CA ALA A 282 1.42 14.36 20.56
C ALA A 282 2.87 14.87 20.58
N ASN A 283 3.58 14.65 21.69
CA ASN A 283 5.01 15.02 21.82
C ASN A 283 5.94 14.08 21.03
N TYR A 284 5.48 12.85 20.78
CA TYR A 284 6.21 11.84 20.02
C TYR A 284 5.24 10.89 19.31
N VAL A 285 5.74 10.18 18.32
CA VAL A 285 5.05 9.08 17.64
C VAL A 285 5.98 7.87 17.55
N ASP A 286 5.40 6.67 17.62
CA ASP A 286 6.11 5.42 17.42
C ASP A 286 5.75 4.90 16.01
N GLU A 287 6.70 4.95 15.08
CA GLU A 287 6.50 4.58 13.68
C GLU A 287 7.50 3.51 13.25
N ARG A 288 7.19 2.80 12.17
CA ARG A 288 8.06 1.72 11.65
C ARG A 288 9.03 2.25 10.61
N HIS A 289 10.30 1.96 10.83
CA HIS A 289 11.38 2.33 9.91
C HIS A 289 11.96 1.10 9.21
N ARG A 290 12.48 1.32 8.00
CA ARG A 290 13.28 0.37 7.22
C ARG A 290 14.17 1.13 6.24
N HIS A 291 15.30 1.65 6.72
CA HIS A 291 16.29 2.35 5.89
C HIS A 291 17.69 2.30 6.51
N ARG A 292 18.71 2.68 5.74
CA ARG A 292 20.13 2.68 6.13
C ARG A 292 20.81 4.04 6.07
N TYR A 293 20.16 4.99 5.40
CA TYR A 293 20.71 6.30 5.12
C TYR A 293 19.94 7.37 5.88
N GLU A 294 20.66 8.40 6.33
CA GLU A 294 20.16 9.53 7.09
C GLU A 294 20.61 10.84 6.45
N VAL A 295 19.84 11.91 6.68
CA VAL A 295 20.28 13.26 6.30
C VAL A 295 21.53 13.62 7.10
N CYS A 296 22.57 14.08 6.40
CA CYS A 296 23.83 14.47 7.01
C CYS A 296 23.61 15.58 8.04
N GLN A 297 24.19 15.43 9.23
CA GLN A 297 23.96 16.36 10.34
C GLN A 297 24.48 17.77 10.05
N ARG A 298 25.49 17.92 9.18
CA ARG A 298 26.01 19.23 8.73
C ARG A 298 25.03 20.00 7.83
N MET A 299 24.00 19.32 7.31
CA MET A 299 22.96 19.88 6.46
C MET A 299 21.66 20.19 7.23
N ARG A 300 21.59 19.83 8.52
CA ARG A 300 20.46 20.16 9.41
C ARG A 300 20.68 21.52 10.05
#